data_AF-A0A7Y0Z2G3-F1
#
_entry.id   AF-A0A7Y0Z2G3-F1
#
_cell.length_a   1.000
_cell.length_b   1.000
_cell.length_c   1.000
_cell.angle_alpha   90.00
_cell.angle_beta   90.00
_cell.angle_gamma   90.00
#
_symmetry.space_group_name_H-M   'P 1'
#
loop_
_entity.id
_entity.type
_entity.pdbx_description
1 polymer ?
#
loop_
_entity_poly.entity_id
_entity_poly.type
_entity_poly.pdbx_seq_one_letter_code
_entity_poly.pdbx_strand_id
1 'polypeptide(L)'
;MCSSSFLSYLKLPAVLLITCLTTACSKHHYKDYQGDWVPDLMTPYDLSNNTANAPVVYFATTRFRGLGIKFHRLLLATHVDDQLLEGAGRRSILDVSGKQALRLTPGKHSLSWCWVSMNALGTGGAKCGFGARDVEFRAGQRYVVDFTTRDDINGPPGRQVSTITIESEIRNLDTHEVIYPLKGIAKLEKE
;
A
#
# COMPACT_ATOMS: atom_id res chain seq x y z
N MET A 1 39.38 -47.14 -37.58
CA MET A 1 40.58 -46.69 -36.84
C MET A 1 40.75 -45.22 -37.21
N CYS A 2 40.69 -44.19 -36.36
CA CYS A 2 40.82 -44.06 -34.91
C CYS A 2 39.62 -43.31 -34.30
N SER A 3 39.38 -43.64 -33.03
CA SER A 3 38.51 -42.97 -32.07
C SER A 3 39.03 -41.57 -31.71
N SER A 4 38.13 -40.64 -31.34
CA SER A 4 38.28 -39.89 -30.09
C SER A 4 36.97 -39.17 -29.74
N SER A 5 36.29 -39.72 -28.75
CA SER A 5 35.22 -39.12 -27.97
C SER A 5 35.81 -38.22 -26.90
N PHE A 6 35.49 -36.91 -26.89
CA PHE A 6 35.64 -36.07 -25.69
C PHE A 6 34.48 -35.06 -25.60
N LEU A 7 33.57 -35.37 -24.67
CA LEU A 7 32.91 -34.47 -23.73
C LEU A 7 32.49 -33.08 -24.22
N SER A 8 31.18 -32.84 -24.22
CA SER A 8 30.62 -31.65 -23.54
C SER A 8 29.09 -31.73 -23.54
N TYR A 9 28.54 -32.43 -22.54
CA TYR A 9 27.17 -32.24 -22.08
C TYR A 9 27.05 -30.82 -21.51
N LEU A 10 26.78 -29.83 -22.37
CA LEU A 10 26.51 -28.46 -21.92
C LEU A 10 25.25 -27.92 -22.59
N LYS A 11 24.13 -28.58 -22.31
CA LYS A 11 22.80 -28.15 -22.76
C LYS A 11 21.78 -28.25 -21.63
N LEU A 12 22.13 -27.85 -20.39
CA LEU A 12 21.18 -27.66 -19.29
C LEU A 12 21.86 -27.00 -18.06
N PRO A 13 22.24 -25.71 -18.17
CA PRO A 13 21.95 -24.80 -17.05
C PRO A 13 21.65 -23.38 -17.54
N ALA A 14 20.75 -23.21 -18.50
CA ALA A 14 20.32 -21.86 -18.94
C ALA A 14 18.91 -21.48 -18.46
N VAL A 15 18.12 -22.45 -18.00
CA VAL A 15 16.69 -22.22 -17.66
C VAL A 15 16.47 -21.89 -16.17
N LEU A 16 17.45 -22.10 -15.29
CA LEU A 16 17.32 -21.83 -13.85
C LEU A 16 17.75 -20.41 -13.41
N LEU A 17 18.23 -19.57 -14.32
CA LEU A 17 18.61 -18.18 -14.02
C LEU A 17 17.51 -17.14 -14.31
N ILE A 18 16.40 -17.54 -14.94
CA ILE A 18 15.29 -16.62 -15.26
C ILE A 18 14.28 -16.53 -14.10
N THR A 19 14.27 -17.48 -13.16
CA THR A 19 13.33 -17.49 -12.03
C THR A 19 13.77 -16.68 -10.81
N CYS A 20 14.97 -16.09 -10.79
CA CYS A 20 15.44 -15.29 -9.64
C CYS A 20 15.21 -13.77 -9.77
N LEU A 21 14.66 -13.29 -10.89
CA LEU A 21 14.41 -11.85 -11.10
C LEU A 21 12.99 -11.40 -10.74
N THR A 22 12.10 -12.33 -10.38
CA THR A 22 10.67 -12.06 -10.16
C THR A 22 10.30 -11.67 -8.73
N THR A 23 11.17 -11.87 -7.73
CA THR A 23 10.88 -11.48 -6.33
C THR A 23 11.64 -10.20 -5.98
N ALA A 24 11.13 -9.07 -6.46
CA ALA A 24 11.80 -7.78 -6.39
C ALA A 24 11.45 -6.97 -5.13
N CYS A 25 11.93 -7.39 -3.95
CA CYS A 25 11.72 -6.64 -2.71
C CYS A 25 12.55 -5.33 -2.68
N SER A 26 11.92 -4.22 -2.29
CA SER A 26 12.64 -3.05 -1.76
C SER A 26 13.31 -3.45 -0.43
N LYS A 27 14.54 -3.01 -0.16
CA LYS A 27 15.26 -3.32 1.09
C LYS A 27 14.91 -2.39 2.25
N HIS A 28 13.96 -1.46 2.06
CA HIS A 28 13.55 -0.57 3.13
C HIS A 28 12.66 -1.30 4.15
N HIS A 29 13.09 -1.32 5.41
CA HIS A 29 12.34 -1.89 6.52
C HIS A 29 11.46 -0.82 7.14
N TYR A 30 10.19 -0.86 6.79
CA TYR A 30 9.16 -0.07 7.47
C TYR A 30 8.90 -0.68 8.85
N LYS A 31 8.77 0.17 9.86
CA LYS A 31 8.37 -0.26 11.20
C LYS A 31 6.95 -0.86 11.14
N ASP A 32 6.76 -2.00 11.79
CA ASP A 32 5.47 -2.71 11.92
C ASP A 32 4.82 -3.14 10.59
N TYR A 33 5.60 -3.21 9.52
CA TYR A 33 5.16 -3.67 8.21
C TYR A 33 5.00 -5.20 8.17
N GLN A 34 3.80 -5.64 7.83
CA GLN A 34 3.38 -7.03 7.79
C GLN A 34 3.62 -7.67 6.41
N GLY A 35 3.58 -6.89 5.32
CA GLY A 35 3.79 -7.44 3.98
C GLY A 35 2.98 -6.76 2.88
N ASP A 36 3.10 -7.33 1.68
CA ASP A 36 2.21 -6.99 0.57
C ASP A 36 0.76 -7.28 0.95
N TRP A 37 -0.16 -6.56 0.32
CA TRP A 37 -1.57 -6.69 0.59
C TRP A 37 -2.08 -8.08 0.21
N VAL A 38 -2.11 -8.96 1.21
CA VAL A 38 -2.69 -10.31 1.16
C VAL A 38 -3.58 -10.43 2.40
N PRO A 39 -4.89 -10.17 2.27
CA PRO A 39 -5.83 -10.09 3.40
C PRO A 39 -5.73 -11.23 4.41
N ASP A 40 -5.50 -12.45 3.93
CA ASP A 40 -5.49 -13.67 4.74
C ASP A 40 -4.20 -13.87 5.56
N LEU A 41 -3.13 -13.12 5.23
CA LEU A 41 -1.84 -13.20 5.91
C LEU A 41 -1.57 -12.01 6.84
N MET A 42 -2.45 -11.01 6.82
CA MET A 42 -2.35 -9.84 7.67
C MET A 42 -3.01 -10.10 9.03
N THR A 43 -2.38 -9.61 10.10
CA THR A 43 -2.91 -9.60 11.46
C THR A 43 -3.48 -8.21 11.77
N PRO A 44 -4.81 -8.03 11.77
CA PRO A 44 -5.42 -6.73 12.03
C PRO A 44 -5.15 -6.24 13.45
N TYR A 45 -4.92 -4.95 13.61
CA TYR A 45 -4.90 -4.30 14.92
C TYR A 45 -6.33 -4.22 15.46
N ASP A 46 -6.61 -4.90 16.57
CA ASP A 46 -7.95 -5.07 17.11
C ASP A 46 -8.37 -3.86 17.97
N LEU A 47 -9.34 -3.10 17.46
CA LEU A 47 -10.04 -2.01 18.14
C LEU A 47 -11.50 -2.38 18.45
N SER A 48 -11.90 -3.61 18.13
CA SER A 48 -13.26 -4.11 18.28
C SER A 48 -13.53 -4.73 19.64
N ASN A 49 -12.54 -4.78 20.53
CA ASN A 49 -12.59 -5.52 21.80
C ASN A 49 -13.00 -6.99 21.60
N ASN A 50 -12.45 -7.65 20.56
CA ASN A 50 -12.77 -9.02 20.17
C ASN A 50 -14.25 -9.26 19.80
N THR A 51 -14.96 -8.23 19.34
CA THR A 51 -16.35 -8.38 18.91
C THR A 51 -16.47 -9.43 17.80
N ALA A 52 -17.44 -10.33 17.93
CA ALA A 52 -17.74 -11.32 16.91
C ALA A 52 -18.15 -10.63 15.60
N ASN A 53 -17.69 -11.13 14.45
CA ASN A 53 -17.97 -10.54 13.14
C ASN A 53 -17.57 -9.06 13.03
N ALA A 54 -16.53 -8.62 13.76
CA ALA A 54 -15.98 -7.28 13.58
C ALA A 54 -15.47 -7.08 12.13
N PRO A 55 -15.84 -5.99 11.44
CA PRO A 55 -15.31 -5.67 10.13
C PRO A 55 -13.80 -5.47 10.16
N VAL A 56 -13.16 -5.79 9.03
CA VAL A 56 -11.72 -5.60 8.84
C VAL A 56 -11.48 -4.61 7.70
N VAL A 57 -10.62 -3.62 7.96
CA VAL A 57 -10.23 -2.61 6.97
C VAL A 57 -8.73 -2.76 6.70
N TYR A 58 -8.38 -3.08 5.47
CA TYR A 58 -7.00 -3.21 4.99
C TYR A 58 -6.54 -1.92 4.31
N PHE A 59 -5.23 -1.66 4.35
CA PHE A 59 -4.62 -0.51 3.72
C PHE A 59 -3.66 -0.99 2.62
N ALA A 60 -3.95 -0.57 1.39
CA ALA A 60 -3.30 -1.13 0.21
C ALA A 60 -1.79 -0.86 0.17
N THR A 61 -1.09 -1.79 -0.47
CA THR A 61 0.34 -1.68 -0.78
C THR A 61 0.55 -2.06 -2.24
N THR A 62 1.51 -1.41 -2.89
CA THR A 62 1.90 -1.71 -4.26
C THR A 62 3.41 -1.60 -4.44
N ARG A 63 3.95 -2.49 -5.27
CA ARG A 63 5.36 -2.51 -5.64
C ARG A 63 5.44 -2.42 -7.15
N PHE A 64 6.28 -1.51 -7.63
CA PHE A 64 6.43 -1.27 -9.07
C PHE A 64 7.85 -0.81 -9.38
N ARG A 65 8.16 -0.65 -10.68
CA ARG A 65 9.40 -0.04 -11.15
C ARG A 65 9.09 1.23 -11.92
N GLY A 66 9.72 2.33 -11.52
CA GLY A 66 9.74 3.59 -12.26
C GLY A 66 11.17 3.87 -12.73
N LEU A 67 11.37 4.05 -14.03
CA LEU A 67 12.69 4.32 -14.63
C LEU A 67 13.79 3.33 -14.20
N GLY A 68 13.44 2.04 -14.09
CA GLY A 68 14.35 0.96 -13.65
C GLY A 68 14.55 0.87 -12.13
N ILE A 69 14.16 1.88 -11.35
CA ILE A 69 14.24 1.89 -9.89
C ILE A 69 12.99 1.23 -9.31
N LYS A 70 13.18 0.36 -8.31
CA LYS A 70 12.08 -0.28 -7.58
C LYS A 70 11.49 0.68 -6.54
N PHE A 71 10.18 0.75 -6.49
CA PHE A 71 9.41 1.52 -5.51
C PHE A 71 8.44 0.62 -4.75
N HIS A 72 8.20 1.00 -3.50
CA HIS A 72 7.19 0.43 -2.65
C HIS A 72 6.34 1.57 -2.10
N ARG A 73 5.05 1.55 -2.46
CA ARG A 73 4.05 2.51 -2.01
C ARG A 73 3.05 1.80 -1.13
N LEU A 74 2.66 2.40 -0.01
CA LEU A 74 1.68 1.83 0.89
C LEU A 74 0.89 2.91 1.62
N LEU A 75 -0.31 2.53 2.05
CA LEU A 75 -1.09 3.29 3.00
C LEU A 75 -0.89 2.74 4.42
N LEU A 76 -0.87 3.63 5.40
CA LEU A 76 -0.74 3.31 6.82
C LEU A 76 -1.80 4.06 7.60
N ALA A 77 -2.67 3.33 8.28
CA ALA A 77 -3.64 3.90 9.21
C ALA A 77 -2.92 4.58 10.36
N THR A 78 -3.36 5.79 10.69
CA THR A 78 -2.80 6.58 11.79
C THR A 78 -3.82 6.93 12.84
N HIS A 79 -5.08 7.16 12.45
CA HIS A 79 -6.15 7.50 13.39
C HIS A 79 -7.42 6.72 13.10
N VAL A 80 -8.17 6.46 14.17
CA VAL A 80 -9.55 5.99 14.15
C VAL A 80 -10.33 6.88 15.10
N ASP A 81 -11.44 7.46 14.64
CA ASP A 81 -12.32 8.33 15.42
C ASP A 81 -11.56 9.47 16.12
N ASP A 82 -10.69 10.14 15.35
CA ASP A 82 -9.79 11.22 15.80
C ASP A 82 -8.75 10.81 16.84
N GLN A 83 -8.68 9.54 17.22
CA GLN A 83 -7.67 9.03 18.15
C GLN A 83 -6.46 8.48 17.39
N LEU A 84 -5.27 8.92 17.78
CA LEU A 84 -4.01 8.42 17.25
C LEU A 84 -3.79 6.96 17.68
N LEU A 85 -3.50 6.10 16.71
CA LEU A 85 -3.17 4.69 16.96
C LEU A 85 -1.80 4.56 17.63
N GLU A 86 -1.65 3.56 18.50
CA GLU A 86 -0.41 3.34 19.22
C GLU A 86 0.78 3.16 18.27
N GLY A 87 1.81 4.00 18.48
CA GLY A 87 3.04 4.01 17.70
C GLY A 87 2.90 4.58 16.29
N ALA A 88 1.71 5.06 15.91
CA ALA A 88 1.46 5.64 14.60
C ALA A 88 1.81 7.13 14.53
N GLY A 89 1.88 7.65 13.31
CA GLY A 89 2.11 9.06 13.03
C GLY A 89 3.40 9.29 12.26
N ARG A 90 3.73 10.58 12.11
CA ARG A 90 4.87 11.05 11.33
C ARG A 90 5.86 11.79 12.21
N ARG A 91 7.07 11.27 12.32
CA ARG A 91 8.20 11.95 13.01
C ARG A 91 9.06 12.74 12.03
N SER A 92 9.20 12.28 10.79
CA SER A 92 9.93 12.99 9.73
C SER A 92 9.36 12.65 8.35
N ILE A 93 9.94 13.15 7.25
CA ILE A 93 9.47 12.81 5.90
C ILE A 93 9.67 11.35 5.51
N LEU A 94 10.61 10.66 6.16
CA LEU A 94 10.93 9.25 5.93
C LEU A 94 10.56 8.34 7.10
N ASP A 95 10.17 8.92 8.24
CA ASP A 95 9.78 8.18 9.45
C ASP A 95 8.27 8.36 9.68
N VAL A 96 7.52 7.46 9.04
CA VAL A 96 6.06 7.33 9.19
C VAL A 96 5.76 5.91 9.63
N SER A 97 4.97 5.79 10.69
CA SER A 97 4.52 4.52 11.25
C SER A 97 2.99 4.49 11.30
N GLY A 98 2.42 3.30 11.22
CA GLY A 98 0.96 3.11 11.28
C GLY A 98 0.58 1.64 11.11
N LYS A 99 -0.73 1.37 11.00
CA LYS A 99 -1.25 0.00 10.87
C LYS A 99 -1.68 -0.29 9.43
N GLN A 100 -1.42 -1.51 8.95
CA GLN A 100 -1.84 -1.95 7.60
C GLN A 100 -3.21 -2.63 7.57
N ALA A 101 -3.72 -3.03 8.73
CA ALA A 101 -5.03 -3.64 8.87
C ALA A 101 -5.61 -3.27 10.23
N LEU A 102 -6.90 -2.93 10.24
CA LEU A 102 -7.66 -2.59 11.44
C LEU A 102 -8.86 -3.53 11.55
N ARG A 103 -9.19 -3.95 12.77
CA ARG A 103 -10.44 -4.62 13.08
C ARG A 103 -11.27 -3.69 13.96
N LEU A 104 -12.43 -3.28 13.48
CA LEU A 104 -13.25 -2.23 14.09
C LEU A 104 -14.53 -2.83 14.68
N THR A 105 -15.17 -2.11 15.60
CA THR A 105 -16.57 -2.41 15.90
C THR A 105 -17.44 -2.17 14.66
N PRO A 106 -18.56 -2.89 14.47
CA PRO A 106 -19.52 -2.53 13.42
C PRO A 106 -20.12 -1.14 13.67
N GLY A 107 -20.27 -0.34 12.62
CA GLY A 107 -20.86 1.00 12.67
C GLY A 107 -20.04 2.05 11.92
N LYS A 108 -20.30 3.33 12.23
CA LYS A 108 -19.61 4.46 11.61
C LYS A 108 -18.28 4.73 12.28
N HIS A 109 -17.24 4.87 11.46
CA HIS A 109 -15.91 5.26 11.91
C HIS A 109 -15.30 6.33 10.99
N SER A 110 -14.51 7.20 11.59
CA SER A 110 -13.63 8.12 10.86
C SER A 110 -12.22 7.56 10.82
N LEU A 111 -11.63 7.45 9.63
CA LEU A 111 -10.28 6.90 9.44
C LEU A 111 -9.35 7.98 8.88
N SER A 112 -8.10 8.01 9.36
CA SER A 112 -7.05 8.85 8.77
C SER A 112 -5.77 8.06 8.52
N TRP A 113 -5.11 8.30 7.40
CA TRP A 113 -3.94 7.56 6.97
C TRP A 113 -2.85 8.42 6.31
N CYS A 114 -1.67 7.82 6.19
CA CYS A 114 -0.57 8.34 5.41
C CYS A 114 -0.33 7.47 4.18
N TRP A 115 -0.01 8.10 3.06
CA TRP A 115 0.63 7.47 1.93
C TRP A 115 2.15 7.58 2.08
N VAL A 116 2.86 6.48 1.90
CA VAL A 116 4.32 6.41 1.99
C VAL A 116 4.86 5.78 0.72
N SER A 117 5.94 6.34 0.18
CA SER A 117 6.61 5.86 -1.02
C SER A 117 8.11 5.83 -0.78
N MET A 118 8.71 4.64 -0.75
CA MET A 118 10.17 4.49 -0.66
C MET A 118 10.68 3.70 -1.86
N ASN A 119 11.81 4.14 -2.40
CA ASN A 119 12.54 3.39 -3.39
C ASN A 119 13.52 2.39 -2.72
N ALA A 120 14.05 1.46 -3.50
CA ALA A 120 15.00 0.46 -3.00
C ALA A 120 16.36 1.04 -2.57
N LEU A 121 16.63 2.33 -2.86
CA LEU A 121 17.83 3.06 -2.43
C LEU A 121 17.63 3.76 -1.08
N GLY A 122 16.44 3.64 -0.48
CA GLY A 122 16.10 4.29 0.80
C GLY A 122 15.68 5.76 0.68
N THR A 123 15.53 6.28 -0.54
CA THR A 123 14.97 7.61 -0.79
C THR A 123 13.47 7.51 -0.99
N GLY A 124 12.72 8.49 -0.50
CA GLY A 124 11.29 8.49 -0.66
C GLY A 124 10.63 9.68 -0.01
N GLY A 125 9.35 9.54 0.29
CA GLY A 125 8.59 10.54 0.98
C GLY A 125 7.24 10.02 1.43
N ALA A 126 6.58 10.82 2.25
CA ALA A 126 5.26 10.52 2.76
C ALA A 126 4.37 11.75 2.73
N LYS A 127 3.08 11.51 2.50
CA LYS A 127 2.00 12.49 2.63
C LYS A 127 0.98 11.92 3.61
N CYS A 128 0.62 12.72 4.61
CA CYS A 128 -0.35 12.35 5.64
C CYS A 128 -1.53 13.31 5.59
N GLY A 129 -2.59 13.00 6.34
CA GLY A 129 -3.80 13.82 6.40
C GLY A 129 -4.86 13.42 5.38
N PHE A 130 -4.71 12.25 4.74
CA PHE A 130 -5.83 11.61 4.06
C PHE A 130 -6.80 11.09 5.11
N GLY A 131 -8.09 11.16 4.83
CA GLY A 131 -9.09 10.63 5.75
C GLY A 131 -10.48 10.58 5.17
N ALA A 132 -11.30 9.72 5.75
CA ALA A 132 -12.72 9.58 5.47
C ALA A 132 -13.49 9.70 6.80
N ARG A 133 -14.60 10.45 6.77
CA ARG A 133 -15.44 10.70 7.94
C ARG A 133 -16.71 9.87 7.89
N ASP A 134 -17.12 9.38 9.06
CA ASP A 134 -18.42 8.72 9.28
C ASP A 134 -18.75 7.60 8.28
N VAL A 135 -17.74 6.81 7.92
CA VAL A 135 -17.87 5.69 6.98
C VAL A 135 -18.48 4.50 7.70
N GLU A 136 -19.56 3.95 7.14
CA GLU A 136 -20.27 2.80 7.70
C GLU A 136 -19.54 1.48 7.37
N PHE A 137 -19.08 0.78 8.41
CA PHE A 137 -18.47 -0.54 8.32
C PHE A 137 -19.40 -1.61 8.89
N ARG A 138 -19.93 -2.47 8.02
CA ARG A 138 -20.93 -3.49 8.39
C ARG A 138 -20.27 -4.72 9.00
N ALA A 139 -20.97 -5.36 9.94
CA ALA A 139 -20.51 -6.60 10.56
C ALA A 139 -20.20 -7.70 9.53
N GLY A 140 -19.09 -8.41 9.75
CA GLY A 140 -18.62 -9.54 8.94
C GLY A 140 -18.04 -9.15 7.59
N GLN A 141 -17.97 -7.86 7.26
CA GLN A 141 -17.49 -7.38 5.97
C GLN A 141 -16.00 -7.03 6.02
N ARG A 142 -15.36 -7.11 4.84
CA ARG A 142 -13.98 -6.72 4.64
C ARG A 142 -13.92 -5.53 3.69
N TYR A 143 -13.03 -4.60 3.98
CA TYR A 143 -12.87 -3.37 3.22
C TYR A 143 -11.40 -3.12 2.93
N VAL A 144 -11.13 -2.38 1.86
CA VAL A 144 -9.79 -1.91 1.56
C VAL A 144 -9.82 -0.41 1.31
N VAL A 145 -8.91 0.29 1.98
CA VAL A 145 -8.50 1.63 1.60
C VAL A 145 -7.43 1.47 0.53
N ASP A 146 -7.78 1.86 -0.69
CA ASP A 146 -6.88 1.77 -1.84
C ASP A 146 -6.51 3.16 -2.35
N PHE A 147 -5.54 3.22 -3.25
CA PHE A 147 -5.08 4.46 -3.84
C PHE A 147 -4.65 4.30 -5.28
N THR A 148 -4.78 5.40 -6.01
CA THR A 148 -4.15 5.58 -7.31
C THR A 148 -3.17 6.74 -7.24
N THR A 149 -2.15 6.70 -8.09
CA THR A 149 -1.16 7.75 -8.18
C THR A 149 -0.96 8.19 -9.60
N ARG A 150 -0.85 9.50 -9.82
CA ARG A 150 -0.40 10.10 -11.08
C ARG A 150 0.86 10.89 -10.81
N ASP A 151 1.92 10.53 -11.52
CA ASP A 151 3.22 11.20 -11.45
C ASP A 151 3.35 12.16 -12.64
N ASP A 152 3.55 13.45 -12.35
CA ASP A 152 3.71 14.52 -13.34
C ASP A 152 5.08 15.17 -13.20
N ILE A 153 5.69 15.55 -14.34
CA ILE A 153 6.96 16.29 -14.37
C ILE A 153 6.73 17.53 -15.23
N ASN A 154 6.78 18.71 -14.61
CA ASN A 154 6.51 19.99 -15.27
C ASN A 154 7.72 20.91 -15.21
N GLY A 155 7.88 21.77 -16.22
CA GLY A 155 8.92 22.81 -16.25
C GLY A 155 10.03 22.56 -17.29
N PRO A 156 10.88 23.57 -17.54
CA PRO A 156 11.93 23.49 -18.55
C PRO A 156 13.07 22.53 -18.11
N PRO A 157 13.87 22.01 -19.06
CA PRO A 157 15.02 21.18 -18.76
C PRO A 157 15.95 21.80 -17.70
N GLY A 158 16.25 21.04 -16.64
CA GLY A 158 17.10 21.47 -15.52
C GLY A 158 16.37 22.22 -14.41
N ARG A 159 15.06 22.48 -14.55
CA ARG A 159 14.20 23.06 -13.50
C ARG A 159 12.86 22.35 -13.39
N GLN A 160 12.85 21.04 -13.64
CA GLN A 160 11.62 20.26 -13.56
C GLN A 160 11.18 20.08 -12.12
N VAL A 161 9.87 20.17 -11.89
CA VAL A 161 9.20 19.85 -10.64
C VAL A 161 8.42 18.55 -10.86
N SER A 162 8.68 17.55 -10.00
CA SER A 162 7.87 16.33 -9.97
C SER A 162 6.73 16.50 -8.97
N THR A 163 5.52 16.19 -9.40
CA THR A 163 4.31 16.22 -8.57
C THR A 163 3.68 14.84 -8.58
N ILE A 164 3.29 14.35 -7.40
CA ILE A 164 2.58 13.08 -7.25
C ILE A 164 1.18 13.40 -6.72
N THR A 165 0.19 13.19 -7.56
CA THR A 165 -1.22 13.25 -7.17
C THR A 165 -1.64 11.89 -6.64
N ILE A 166 -2.28 11.87 -5.47
CA ILE A 166 -2.69 10.65 -4.77
C ILE A 166 -4.19 10.77 -4.52
N GLU A 167 -4.95 9.83 -5.07
CA GLU A 167 -6.38 9.70 -4.81
C GLU A 167 -6.60 8.40 -4.05
N SER A 168 -7.54 8.41 -3.12
CA SER A 168 -7.82 7.27 -2.26
C SER A 168 -9.30 6.98 -2.19
N GLU A 169 -9.63 5.70 -2.17
CA GLU A 169 -11.00 5.21 -2.04
C GLU A 169 -11.08 4.16 -0.93
N ILE A 170 -12.29 3.96 -0.40
CA ILE A 170 -12.61 2.82 0.45
C ILE A 170 -13.65 2.01 -0.29
N ARG A 171 -13.38 0.72 -0.48
CA ARG A 171 -14.33 -0.20 -1.10
C ARG A 171 -14.50 -1.47 -0.28
N ASN A 172 -15.67 -2.08 -0.37
CA ASN A 172 -15.89 -3.43 0.11
C ASN A 172 -15.04 -4.40 -0.73
N LEU A 173 -14.34 -5.30 -0.07
CA LEU A 173 -13.40 -6.22 -0.70
C LEU A 173 -14.10 -7.33 -1.48
N ASP A 174 -15.26 -7.77 -1.00
CA ASP A 174 -16.00 -8.89 -1.57
C ASP A 174 -16.91 -8.42 -2.72
N THR A 175 -17.61 -7.29 -2.54
CA THR A 175 -18.55 -6.75 -3.53
C THR A 175 -17.93 -5.74 -4.50
N HIS A 176 -16.73 -5.24 -4.20
CA HIS A 176 -16.07 -4.14 -4.92
C HIS A 176 -16.85 -2.81 -4.91
N GLU A 177 -17.87 -2.68 -4.06
CA GLU A 177 -18.62 -1.45 -3.91
C GLU A 177 -17.76 -0.37 -3.25
N VAL A 178 -17.58 0.77 -3.93
CA VAL A 178 -16.89 1.95 -3.38
C VAL A 178 -17.82 2.70 -2.44
N ILE A 179 -17.44 2.79 -1.17
CA ILE A 179 -18.17 3.47 -0.09
C ILE A 179 -17.56 4.83 0.27
N TYR A 180 -16.36 5.14 -0.21
CA TYR A 180 -15.72 6.44 -0.13
C TYR A 180 -14.80 6.68 -1.34
N PRO A 181 -14.76 7.88 -1.94
CA PRO A 181 -15.65 9.01 -1.66
C PRO A 181 -17.08 8.67 -2.06
N LEU A 182 -18.07 9.20 -1.33
CA LEU A 182 -19.47 9.03 -1.70
C LEU A 182 -19.69 9.67 -3.08
N LYS A 183 -20.21 8.89 -4.05
CA LYS A 183 -20.59 9.41 -5.36
C LYS A 183 -21.63 10.51 -5.17
N GLY A 184 -21.18 11.77 -5.26
CA GLY A 184 -22.00 12.96 -5.00
C GLY A 184 -21.20 14.14 -4.43
N ILE A 185 -20.15 13.90 -3.64
CA ILE A 185 -19.36 14.97 -3.01
C ILE A 185 -18.29 15.52 -3.97
N ALA A 186 -17.67 14.67 -4.79
CA ALA A 186 -16.66 15.09 -5.79
C ALA A 186 -17.21 16.02 -6.90
N LYS A 187 -18.53 16.22 -6.97
CA LYS A 187 -19.17 17.12 -7.94
C LYS A 187 -19.38 18.54 -7.39
N LEU A 188 -19.28 18.74 -6.07
CA LEU A 188 -19.49 20.04 -5.42
C LEU A 188 -18.21 20.86 -5.24
N GLU A 189 -17.03 20.26 -5.41
CA GLU A 189 -15.73 20.99 -5.35
C GLU A 189 -15.26 21.49 -6.73
N LYS A 190 -16.08 21.38 -7.77
CA LYS A 190 -15.76 21.82 -9.15
C LYS A 190 -16.71 22.89 -9.71
N GLU A 191 -17.48 23.57 -8.86
CA GLU A 191 -18.26 24.77 -9.24
C GLU A 191 -17.68 26.03 -8.61
#